data_AF-A0A955CL35-F1
#
_entry.id   AF-A0A955CL35-F1
#
_cell.length_a   1.000
_cell.length_b   1.000
_cell.length_c   1.000
_cell.angle_alpha   90.00
_cell.angle_beta   90.00
_cell.angle_gamma   90.00
#
_symmetry.space_group_name_H-M   'P 1'
#
loop_
_entity.id
_entity.type
_entity.pdbx_description
1 polymer ?
#
loop_
_entity_poly.entity_id
_entity_poly.type
_entity_poly.pdbx_seq_one_letter_code
_entity_poly.pdbx_strand_id
1 'polypeptide(L)'
;MMIDNPYQSPDAESPAKLDEAAARKKNWTDYSPEYNAAFKTALLIQVVLALLTALILDFGQTHRAFWVAFLCQWAMVWIILFRRPMRPTRLDLSIVRYGIIPLLFIVAGAGPWFLRILGVQT
;
A
#
# COMPACT_ATOMS: atom_id res chain seq x y z
N MET A 1 -51.78 -17.96 -34.65
CA MET A 1 -51.33 -16.65 -35.15
C MET A 1 -50.71 -15.90 -33.98
N MET A 2 -49.39 -15.78 -33.96
CA MET A 2 -48.68 -14.89 -33.03
C MET A 2 -48.95 -13.45 -33.50
N ILE A 3 -49.49 -12.61 -32.61
CA ILE A 3 -49.71 -11.19 -32.88
C ILE A 3 -48.40 -10.50 -32.55
N ASP A 4 -47.61 -10.18 -33.58
CA ASP A 4 -46.40 -9.39 -33.42
C ASP A 4 -46.79 -7.98 -32.98
N ASN A 5 -46.34 -7.57 -31.80
CA ASN A 5 -46.64 -6.27 -31.23
C ASN A 5 -45.82 -5.19 -31.97
N PRO A 6 -46.46 -4.24 -32.68
CA PRO A 6 -45.75 -3.23 -33.47
C PRO A 6 -45.03 -2.18 -32.62
N TYR A 7 -45.19 -2.19 -31.30
CA TYR A 7 -44.57 -1.25 -30.36
C TYR A 7 -43.35 -1.82 -29.63
N GLN A 8 -42.80 -2.96 -30.07
CA GLN A 8 -41.60 -3.52 -29.45
C GLN A 8 -40.39 -2.65 -29.81
N SER A 9 -40.05 -1.72 -28.90
CA SER A 9 -38.92 -0.82 -29.06
C SER A 9 -37.61 -1.64 -29.19
N PRO A 10 -36.75 -1.36 -30.19
CA PRO A 10 -35.51 -2.11 -30.42
C PRO A 10 -34.50 -2.09 -29.25
N ASP A 11 -34.75 -1.26 -28.25
CA ASP A 11 -33.75 -0.87 -27.24
C ASP A 11 -34.21 -1.09 -25.80
N ALA A 12 -35.27 -1.87 -25.55
CA ALA A 12 -35.59 -2.28 -24.19
C ALA A 12 -34.43 -3.16 -23.68
N GLU A 13 -33.45 -2.52 -23.02
CA GLU A 13 -32.28 -3.15 -22.44
C GLU A 13 -32.76 -4.37 -21.64
N SER A 14 -32.50 -5.55 -22.21
CA SER A 14 -32.89 -6.81 -21.60
C SER A 14 -32.41 -6.82 -20.14
N PRO A 15 -33.21 -7.29 -19.17
CA PRO A 15 -32.79 -7.39 -17.78
C PRO A 15 -31.46 -8.15 -17.64
N ALA A 16 -31.17 -9.09 -18.55
CA ALA A 16 -29.88 -9.77 -18.64
C ALA A 16 -28.68 -8.84 -18.93
N LYS A 17 -28.85 -7.79 -19.75
CA LYS A 17 -27.80 -6.80 -20.03
C LYS A 17 -27.58 -5.85 -18.84
N LEU A 18 -28.64 -5.53 -18.10
CA LEU A 18 -28.54 -4.75 -16.86
C LEU A 18 -27.87 -5.57 -15.75
N ASP A 19 -28.17 -6.87 -15.67
CA ASP A 19 -27.52 -7.80 -14.74
C ASP A 19 -26.04 -8.00 -15.11
N GLU A 20 -25.68 -8.07 -16.40
CA GLU A 20 -24.29 -8.10 -16.87
C GLU A 20 -23.55 -6.78 -16.59
N ALA A 21 -24.20 -5.63 -16.78
CA ALA A 21 -23.64 -4.32 -16.46
C ALA A 21 -23.47 -4.11 -14.94
N ALA A 22 -24.40 -4.64 -14.13
CA ALA A 22 -24.35 -4.63 -12.68
C ALA A 22 -23.32 -5.63 -12.12
N ALA A 23 -23.16 -6.80 -12.74
CA ALA A 23 -22.10 -7.77 -12.44
C ALA A 23 -20.71 -7.24 -12.83
N ARG A 24 -20.65 -6.33 -13.81
CA ARG A 24 -19.48 -5.51 -14.13
C ARG A 24 -19.35 -4.25 -13.26
N LYS A 25 -19.99 -4.20 -12.08
CA LYS A 25 -19.48 -3.34 -10.99
C LYS A 25 -18.10 -3.86 -10.61
N LYS A 26 -17.12 -3.32 -11.30
CA LYS A 26 -15.69 -3.48 -11.06
C LYS A 26 -15.45 -3.24 -9.57
N ASN A 27 -15.20 -4.30 -8.81
CA ASN A 27 -14.80 -4.21 -7.42
C ASN A 27 -13.43 -3.54 -7.42
N TRP A 28 -13.39 -2.24 -7.11
CA TRP A 28 -12.16 -1.48 -6.91
C TRP A 28 -11.33 -2.02 -5.72
N THR A 29 -11.88 -2.99 -5.01
CA THR A 29 -11.31 -3.74 -3.90
C THR A 29 -10.68 -5.08 -4.29
N ASP A 30 -10.72 -5.50 -5.56
CA ASP A 30 -10.00 -6.69 -6.03
C ASP A 30 -8.49 -6.39 -6.19
N TYR A 31 -7.83 -6.18 -5.06
CA TYR A 31 -6.37 -6.27 -4.99
C TYR A 31 -5.98 -7.73 -5.03
N SER A 32 -4.90 -8.05 -5.75
CA SER A 32 -4.40 -9.43 -5.80
C SER A 32 -4.15 -9.93 -4.37
N PRO A 33 -4.59 -11.15 -3.99
CA PRO A 33 -4.50 -11.66 -2.62
C PRO A 33 -3.06 -11.68 -2.06
N GLU A 34 -2.07 -11.68 -2.95
CA GLU A 34 -0.64 -11.55 -2.64
C GLU A 34 -0.29 -10.23 -1.91
N TYR A 35 -0.97 -9.12 -2.25
CA TYR A 35 -0.78 -7.84 -1.57
C TYR A 35 -1.28 -7.92 -0.12
N ASN A 36 -2.42 -8.55 0.14
CA ASN A 36 -2.97 -8.65 1.49
C ASN A 36 -2.02 -9.40 2.44
N ALA A 37 -1.38 -10.47 1.96
CA ALA A 37 -0.36 -11.18 2.73
C ALA A 37 0.88 -10.31 2.99
N ALA A 38 1.33 -9.55 2.00
CA ALA A 38 2.45 -8.62 2.14
C ALA A 38 2.14 -7.47 3.10
N PHE A 39 0.95 -6.87 3.03
CA PHE A 39 0.51 -5.82 3.94
C PHE A 39 0.40 -6.31 5.39
N LYS A 40 -0.20 -7.49 5.61
CA LYS A 40 -0.32 -8.06 6.97
C LYS A 40 1.04 -8.31 7.60
N THR A 41 1.99 -8.83 6.82
CA THR A 41 3.35 -9.08 7.30
C THR A 41 4.14 -7.79 7.52
N ALA A 42 4.02 -6.81 6.63
CA ALA A 42 4.61 -5.48 6.80
C ALA A 42 4.09 -4.79 8.06
N LEU A 43 2.77 -4.81 8.28
CA LEU A 43 2.14 -4.19 9.46
C LEU A 43 2.61 -4.86 10.76
N LEU A 44 2.70 -6.19 10.78
CA LEU A 44 3.19 -6.93 11.95
C LEU A 44 4.65 -6.55 12.26
N ILE A 45 5.52 -6.50 11.25
CA ILE A 45 6.92 -6.08 11.40
C ILE A 45 6.99 -4.62 11.90
N GLN A 46 6.15 -3.73 11.35
CA GLN A 46 6.09 -2.32 11.76
C GLN A 46 5.65 -2.16 13.21
N VAL A 47 4.65 -2.91 13.68
CA VAL A 47 4.20 -2.86 15.09
C VAL A 47 5.32 -3.32 16.02
N VAL A 48 6.00 -4.42 15.70
CA VAL A 48 7.12 -4.92 16.50
C VAL A 48 8.26 -3.90 16.53
N LEU A 49 8.63 -3.32 15.38
CA LEU A 49 9.65 -2.27 15.31
C LEU A 49 9.24 -0.98 16.02
N ALA A 50 7.98 -0.57 15.94
CA ALA A 50 7.47 0.59 16.65
C ALA A 50 7.60 0.42 18.17
N LEU A 51 7.27 -0.76 18.69
CA LEU A 51 7.45 -1.09 20.10
C LEU A 51 8.92 -1.15 20.49
N LEU A 52 9.77 -1.80 19.68
CA LEU A 52 11.21 -1.85 19.94
C LEU A 52 11.83 -0.45 19.96
N THR A 53 11.52 0.39 18.98
CA THR A 53 12.04 1.78 18.93
C THR A 53 11.47 2.69 20.02
N ALA A 54 10.27 2.41 20.51
CA ALA A 54 9.70 3.12 21.67
C ALA A 54 10.34 2.68 22.99
N LEU A 55 10.75 1.41 23.10
CA LEU A 55 11.38 0.85 24.30
C LEU A 55 12.85 1.24 24.43
N ILE A 56 13.51 1.56 23.32
CA ILE A 56 14.88 2.05 23.32
C ILE A 56 14.97 3.39 24.09
N LEU A 57 15.84 3.44 25.10
CA LEU A 57 16.06 4.59 25.98
C LEU A 57 16.89 5.72 25.31
N ASP A 58 16.62 6.04 24.05
CA ASP A 58 17.32 7.10 23.29
C ASP A 58 16.55 8.44 23.32
N PHE A 59 15.80 8.73 24.39
CA PHE A 59 14.89 9.89 24.47
C PHE A 59 13.89 9.98 23.28
N GLY A 60 13.55 8.83 22.68
CA GLY A 60 12.65 8.76 21.53
C GLY A 60 13.24 9.24 20.20
N GLN A 61 14.55 9.46 20.09
CA GLN A 61 15.21 9.81 18.83
C GLN A 61 15.02 8.73 17.76
N THR A 62 15.26 7.47 18.13
CA THR A 62 15.03 6.30 17.28
C THR A 62 13.55 6.11 16.93
N HIS A 63 12.64 6.43 17.86
CA HIS A 63 11.20 6.40 17.60
C HIS A 63 10.75 7.49 16.60
N ARG A 64 11.30 8.69 16.67
CA ARG A 64 11.05 9.76 15.67
C ARG A 64 11.57 9.36 14.29
N ALA A 65 12.78 8.80 14.21
CA ALA A 65 13.35 8.27 12.97
C ALA A 65 12.46 7.16 12.38
N PHE A 66 11.87 6.30 13.22
CA PHE A 66 10.93 5.28 12.81
C PHE A 66 9.69 5.87 12.13
N TRP A 67 9.07 6.91 12.68
CA TRP A 67 7.90 7.55 12.07
C TRP A 67 8.20 8.15 10.69
N VAL A 68 9.37 8.77 10.52
CA VAL A 68 9.81 9.30 9.22
C VAL A 68 10.01 8.16 8.22
N ALA A 69 10.69 7.08 8.62
CA ALA A 69 10.87 5.90 7.78
C ALA A 69 9.53 5.23 7.44
N PHE A 70 8.60 5.19 8.37
CA PHE A 70 7.24 4.66 8.19
C PHE A 70 6.47 5.45 7.13
N LEU A 71 6.46 6.78 7.23
CA LEU A 71 5.79 7.62 6.22
C LEU A 71 6.42 7.45 4.83
N CYS A 72 7.76 7.39 4.76
CA CYS A 72 8.47 7.19 3.51
C CYS A 72 8.16 5.82 2.87
N GLN A 73 8.13 4.76 3.68
CA GLN A 73 7.74 3.42 3.26
C GLN A 73 6.32 3.42 2.70
N TRP A 74 5.36 4.01 3.42
CA TRP A 74 3.96 4.04 2.96
C TRP A 74 3.79 4.88 1.70
N ALA A 75 4.50 5.99 1.55
CA ALA A 75 4.51 6.75 0.31
C ALA A 75 4.99 5.91 -0.88
N MET A 76 6.08 5.15 -0.72
CA MET A 76 6.57 4.24 -1.76
C MET A 76 5.57 3.13 -2.08
N VAL A 77 4.94 2.54 -1.06
CA VAL A 77 3.90 1.52 -1.21
C VAL A 77 2.71 2.06 -2.00
N TRP A 78 2.24 3.27 -1.69
CA TRP A 78 1.18 3.94 -2.45
C TRP A 78 1.58 4.17 -3.91
N ILE A 79 2.79 4.65 -4.17
CA ILE A 79 3.30 4.85 -5.54
C ILE A 79 3.29 3.53 -6.32
N ILE A 80 3.75 2.43 -5.70
CA ILE A 80 3.75 1.11 -6.33
C ILE A 80 2.31 0.65 -6.61
N LEU A 81 1.40 0.83 -5.64
CA LEU A 81 -0.01 0.46 -5.78
C LEU A 81 -0.69 1.22 -6.92
N PHE A 82 -0.46 2.54 -7.04
CA PHE A 82 -0.97 3.36 -8.13
C PHE A 82 -0.34 2.99 -9.49
N ARG A 83 0.94 2.58 -9.51
CA ARG A 83 1.65 2.28 -10.75
C ARG A 83 1.38 0.87 -11.27
N ARG A 84 1.18 -0.12 -10.40
CA ARG A 84 0.99 -1.55 -10.75
C ARG A 84 -0.01 -2.25 -9.81
N PRO A 85 -1.29 -1.90 -9.87
CA PRO A 85 -2.30 -2.43 -8.94
C PRO A 85 -2.58 -3.94 -9.12
N MET A 86 -2.48 -4.48 -10.35
CA MET A 86 -2.91 -5.85 -10.69
C MET A 86 -1.79 -6.82 -11.07
N ARG A 87 -0.55 -6.35 -11.23
CA ARG A 87 0.61 -7.18 -11.58
C ARG A 87 1.80 -6.87 -10.67
N PRO A 88 1.77 -7.33 -9.41
CA PRO A 88 2.88 -7.13 -8.50
C PRO A 88 4.12 -7.87 -9.02
N THR A 89 5.26 -7.20 -9.02
CA THR A 89 6.55 -7.86 -9.22
C THR A 89 6.99 -8.47 -7.89
N ARG A 90 7.78 -9.55 -7.92
CA ARG A 90 8.39 -10.12 -6.69
C ARG A 90 9.17 -9.06 -5.89
N LEU A 91 9.86 -8.16 -6.59
CA LEU A 91 10.57 -7.03 -5.96
C LEU A 91 9.61 -6.05 -5.28
N ASP A 92 8.47 -5.73 -5.90
CA ASP A 92 7.45 -4.85 -5.32
C ASP A 92 6.91 -5.45 -4.01
N LEU A 93 6.63 -6.76 -4.00
CA LEU A 93 6.19 -7.48 -2.80
C LEU A 93 7.25 -7.47 -1.69
N SER A 94 8.51 -7.68 -2.05
CA SER A 94 9.64 -7.63 -1.09
C SER A 94 9.83 -6.24 -0.51
N ILE A 95 9.69 -5.19 -1.33
CA ILE A 95 9.79 -3.79 -0.89
C ILE A 95 8.65 -3.47 0.07
N VAL A 96 7.41 -3.85 -0.24
CA VAL A 96 6.26 -3.63 0.67
C VAL A 96 6.48 -4.33 2.01
N ARG A 97 7.00 -5.57 1.99
CA ARG A 97 7.17 -6.40 3.19
C ARG A 97 8.36 -6.00 4.06
N TYR A 98 9.51 -5.69 3.46
CA TYR A 98 10.78 -5.50 4.18
C TYR A 98 11.37 -4.10 4.04
N GLY A 99 10.80 -3.21 3.21
CA GLY A 99 11.38 -1.89 2.92
C GLY A 99 11.55 -0.98 4.13
N ILE A 100 10.79 -1.22 5.21
CA ILE A 100 10.93 -0.48 6.47
C ILE A 100 12.31 -0.68 7.12
N ILE A 101 12.93 -1.85 6.98
CA ILE A 101 14.23 -2.17 7.61
C ILE A 101 15.35 -1.30 7.02
N PRO A 102 15.63 -1.33 5.70
CA PRO A 102 16.67 -0.48 5.13
C PRO A 102 16.35 1.01 5.29
N LEU A 103 15.08 1.42 5.18
CA LEU A 103 14.69 2.82 5.41
C LEU A 103 14.99 3.28 6.84
N LEU A 104 14.69 2.44 7.84
CA LEU A 104 14.96 2.76 9.23
C LEU A 104 16.47 2.94 9.47
N PHE A 105 17.30 2.05 8.92
CA PHE A 105 18.76 2.19 9.01
C PHE A 105 19.27 3.45 8.33
N ILE A 106 18.73 3.80 7.15
CA ILE A 106 19.10 5.02 6.44
C ILE A 106 18.70 6.25 7.25
N VAL A 107 17.47 6.33 7.76
CA VAL A 107 17.00 7.52 8.51
C VAL A 107 17.70 7.63 9.86
N ALA A 108 17.82 6.53 10.61
CA ALA A 108 18.49 6.51 11.91
C ALA A 108 20.00 6.76 11.78
N GLY A 109 20.65 6.26 10.72
CA GLY A 109 22.07 6.49 10.44
C GLY A 109 22.37 7.84 9.80
N ALA A 110 21.46 8.38 8.99
CA ALA A 110 21.60 9.68 8.35
C ALA A 110 21.54 10.82 9.37
N GLY A 111 20.77 10.70 10.46
CA GLY A 111 20.71 11.73 11.50
C GLY A 111 22.09 12.10 12.05
N PRO A 112 22.85 11.15 12.64
CA PRO A 112 24.21 11.38 13.12
C PRO A 112 25.18 11.80 12.02
N TRP A 113 25.03 11.26 10.80
CA TRP A 113 25.90 11.60 9.67
C TRP A 113 25.68 13.05 9.19
N PHE A 114 24.42 13.48 9.12
CA PHE A 114 24.04 14.85 8.75
C PHE A 114 24.48 15.86 9.81
N LEU A 115 24.33 15.52 11.10
CA LEU A 115 24.84 16.35 12.20
C LEU A 115 26.37 16.45 12.18
N ARG A 116 27.07 15.36 11.83
CA ARG A 116 28.54 15.37 11.63
C ARG A 116 28.96 16.24 10.44
N ILE A 117 28.21 16.23 9.33
CA ILE A 117 28.47 17.11 8.18
C ILE A 117 28.20 18.57 8.54
N LEU A 118 27.17 18.85 9.34
CA LEU A 118 26.84 20.18 9.80
C LEU A 118 27.78 20.72 10.87
N GLY A 119 28.78 19.94 11.31
CA GLY A 119 29.81 20.40 12.25
C GLY A 119 29.33 20.65 13.68
N VAL A 120 28.11 20.23 14.02
CA VAL A 120 27.57 20.39 15.38
C VAL A 120 28.04 19.21 16.23
N GLN A 121 29.19 19.37 16.88
CA GLN A 121 29.58 18.53 18.01
C GLN A 121 28.81 19.01 19.25
N THR A 122 28.03 18.12 19.85
CA THR A 122 27.62 18.22 21.26
C THR A 122 28.20 17.05 22.01
#